data_AF-A0A2U1S262-F1
#
_entry.id   AF-A0A2U1S262-F1
#
_cell.length_a   1.000
_cell.length_b   1.000
_cell.length_c   1.000
_cell.angle_alpha   90.00
_cell.angle_beta   90.00
_cell.angle_gamma   90.00
#
_symmetry.space_group_name_H-M   'P 1'
#
loop_
_entity.id
_entity.type
_entity.pdbx_description
1 polymer ?
#
loop_
_entity_poly.entity_id
_entity_poly.type
_entity_poly.pdbx_seq_one_letter_code
_entity_poly.pdbx_strand_id
1 'polypeptide(L)'
;MVLWPRTSNSDFQIDPRRSSTDTVTRLAVMITDWWKWAVVGVVGLLVLAAAIVAYSVWGSKTETDAATLLSKAATLLETNSTGGPEAAKREEGIRLLQEVINRYPRSGAAAEATLRLGAHYYSLGNFNEARKVFTAYLEKNPNGQIAFSAGLGLGDAFLAERNYEKAIEIYTRLIDQFPKEPLLPEAQLHLATAYQGAKRVTEARALYEKIVAAYPNTGWAQRAQTEFYKSSLTSP
;
A
#
# COMPACT_ATOMS: atom_id res chain seq x y z
N MET A 1 -67.50 -50.71 -13.99
CA MET A 1 -68.25 -51.10 -12.79
C MET A 1 -67.70 -50.24 -11.65
N VAL A 2 -68.42 -49.15 -11.29
CA VAL A 2 -69.17 -49.01 -10.01
C VAL A 2 -68.24 -48.51 -8.89
N LEU A 3 -68.51 -47.50 -8.05
CA LEU A 3 -69.55 -46.47 -7.87
C LEU A 3 -68.97 -45.48 -6.83
N TRP A 4 -69.33 -44.19 -6.91
CA TRP A 4 -69.13 -43.20 -5.84
C TRP A 4 -70.22 -43.34 -4.75
N PRO A 5 -69.95 -42.92 -3.50
CA PRO A 5 -70.98 -42.40 -2.60
C PRO A 5 -70.76 -40.94 -2.16
N ARG A 6 -71.89 -40.31 -1.80
CA ARG A 6 -72.16 -38.89 -1.49
C ARG A 6 -71.54 -38.37 -0.19
N THR A 7 -71.41 -37.04 -0.16
CA THR A 7 -71.11 -36.14 0.98
C THR A 7 -71.98 -36.36 2.21
N SER A 8 -71.38 -36.35 3.40
CA SER A 8 -72.04 -36.07 4.68
C SER A 8 -71.35 -34.88 5.33
N ASN A 9 -72.01 -33.74 5.23
CA ASN A 9 -71.70 -32.52 5.94
C ASN A 9 -72.20 -32.70 7.39
N SER A 10 -71.31 -32.85 8.36
CA SER A 10 -71.70 -32.72 9.77
C SER A 10 -70.52 -32.21 10.58
N ASP A 11 -70.76 -31.04 11.16
CA ASP A 11 -70.08 -30.50 12.33
C ASP A 11 -68.76 -29.75 12.13
N PHE A 12 -68.86 -28.64 11.40
CA PHE A 12 -68.22 -27.39 11.85
C PHE A 12 -68.88 -26.96 13.18
N GLN A 13 -68.59 -27.66 14.27
CA GLN A 13 -68.88 -27.17 15.62
C GLN A 13 -67.88 -26.06 15.93
N ILE A 14 -68.27 -24.81 15.64
CA ILE A 14 -67.64 -23.64 16.22
C ILE A 14 -68.02 -23.67 17.70
N ASP A 15 -67.13 -24.20 18.53
CA ASP A 15 -67.27 -24.12 19.99
C ASP A 15 -67.34 -22.64 20.40
N PRO A 16 -68.50 -22.15 20.89
CA PRO A 16 -68.67 -20.74 21.24
C PRO A 16 -67.96 -20.37 22.56
N ARG A 17 -67.25 -21.32 23.19
CA ARG A 17 -66.47 -21.11 24.42
C ARG A 17 -64.96 -21.12 24.21
N ARG A 18 -64.46 -21.04 22.97
CA ARG A 18 -63.04 -20.75 22.74
C ARG A 18 -62.78 -19.28 23.03
N SER A 19 -62.55 -19.01 24.32
CA SER A 19 -62.44 -17.66 24.86
C SER A 19 -61.36 -16.86 24.13
N SER A 20 -61.66 -15.59 23.86
CA SER A 20 -60.71 -14.56 23.38
C SER A 20 -59.44 -14.44 24.24
N THR A 21 -59.41 -15.09 25.41
CA THR A 21 -58.25 -15.14 26.29
C THR A 21 -57.08 -15.92 25.67
N ASP A 22 -57.30 -16.99 24.90
CA ASP A 22 -56.21 -17.76 24.28
C ASP A 22 -55.42 -16.96 23.23
N THR A 23 -56.10 -16.12 22.44
CA THR A 23 -55.49 -15.24 21.44
C THR A 23 -54.77 -14.08 22.10
N VAL A 24 -55.37 -13.48 23.13
CA VAL A 24 -54.76 -12.37 23.89
C VAL A 24 -53.52 -12.86 24.66
N THR A 25 -53.55 -14.05 25.25
CA THR A 25 -52.41 -14.62 25.98
C THR A 25 -51.28 -15.01 25.04
N ARG A 26 -51.58 -15.57 23.84
CA ARG A 26 -50.54 -15.83 22.82
C ARG A 26 -49.90 -14.56 22.28
N LEU A 27 -50.71 -13.52 22.00
CA LEU A 27 -50.18 -12.22 21.58
C LEU A 27 -49.36 -11.55 22.69
N ALA A 28 -49.80 -11.66 23.94
CA ALA A 28 -49.06 -11.15 25.10
C ALA A 28 -47.71 -11.84 25.26
N VAL A 29 -47.65 -13.18 25.15
CA VAL A 29 -46.38 -13.94 25.22
C VAL A 29 -45.45 -13.58 24.06
N MET A 30 -45.98 -13.46 22.84
CA MET A 30 -45.21 -13.09 21.65
C MET A 30 -44.59 -11.67 21.76
N ILE A 31 -45.34 -10.72 22.32
CA ILE A 31 -44.84 -9.36 22.61
C ILE A 31 -43.74 -9.42 23.69
N THR A 32 -43.87 -10.28 24.71
CA THR A 32 -42.90 -10.39 25.82
C THR A 32 -41.59 -11.12 25.48
N ASP A 33 -41.48 -11.79 24.34
CA ASP A 33 -40.22 -12.41 23.91
C ASP A 33 -39.53 -11.66 22.78
N TRP A 34 -40.29 -10.93 21.95
CA TRP A 34 -39.73 -10.16 20.84
C TRP A 34 -38.87 -8.97 21.31
N TRP A 35 -39.27 -8.28 22.39
CA TRP A 35 -38.49 -7.15 22.90
C TRP A 35 -37.08 -7.54 23.38
N LYS A 36 -36.87 -8.79 23.83
CA LYS A 36 -35.53 -9.28 24.23
C LYS A 36 -34.58 -9.31 23.04
N TRP A 37 -35.03 -9.83 21.90
CA TRP A 37 -34.26 -9.84 20.65
C TRP A 37 -34.08 -8.43 20.08
N ALA A 38 -35.07 -7.55 20.24
CA ALA A 38 -34.91 -6.14 19.88
C ALA A 38 -33.83 -5.44 20.72
N VAL A 39 -33.81 -5.67 22.04
CA VAL A 39 -32.77 -5.14 22.95
C VAL A 39 -31.39 -5.70 22.60
N VAL A 40 -31.27 -7.00 22.36
CA VAL A 40 -30.02 -7.63 21.91
C VAL A 40 -29.54 -7.02 20.58
N GLY A 41 -30.45 -6.77 19.65
CA GLY A 41 -30.15 -6.09 18.39
C GLY A 41 -29.62 -4.67 18.58
N VAL A 42 -30.29 -3.87 19.43
CA VAL A 42 -29.86 -2.50 19.74
C VAL A 42 -28.49 -2.48 20.44
N VAL A 43 -28.28 -3.34 21.43
CA VAL A 43 -26.98 -3.45 22.12
C VAL A 43 -25.89 -3.88 21.16
N GLY A 44 -26.15 -4.85 20.28
CA GLY A 44 -25.21 -5.27 19.24
C GLY A 44 -24.83 -4.13 18.29
N LEU A 45 -25.80 -3.31 17.86
CA LEU A 45 -25.54 -2.13 17.03
C LEU A 45 -24.72 -1.07 17.77
N LEU A 46 -24.97 -0.85 19.07
CA LEU A 46 -24.19 0.10 19.87
C LEU A 46 -22.73 -0.35 20.05
N VAL A 47 -22.51 -1.65 20.29
CA VAL A 47 -21.15 -2.22 20.37
C VAL A 47 -20.43 -2.09 19.03
N LEU A 48 -21.12 -2.38 17.92
CA LEU A 48 -20.56 -2.22 16.58
C LEU A 48 -20.20 -0.75 16.29
N ALA A 49 -21.08 0.18 16.61
CA ALA A 49 -20.83 1.62 16.46
C ALA A 49 -19.63 2.07 17.31
N ALA A 50 -19.55 1.63 18.56
CA ALA A 50 -18.41 1.91 19.43
C ALA A 50 -17.10 1.33 18.88
N ALA A 51 -17.12 0.12 18.30
CA ALA A 51 -15.97 -0.48 17.65
C ALA A 51 -15.51 0.32 16.41
N ILE A 52 -16.44 0.81 15.59
CA ILE A 52 -16.14 1.67 14.43
C ILE A 52 -15.51 2.99 14.88
N VAL A 53 -16.06 3.63 15.93
CA VAL A 53 -15.51 4.87 16.49
C VAL A 53 -14.14 4.63 17.13
N ALA A 54 -13.96 3.53 17.87
CA ALA A 54 -12.67 3.16 18.45
C ALA A 54 -11.62 2.92 17.35
N TYR A 55 -12.00 2.21 16.28
CA TYR A 55 -11.14 1.99 15.11
C TYR A 55 -10.77 3.31 14.40
N SER A 56 -11.73 4.22 14.23
CA SER A 56 -11.48 5.51 13.57
C SER A 56 -10.61 6.45 14.41
N VAL A 57 -10.83 6.52 15.72
CA VAL A 57 -10.03 7.34 16.66
C VAL A 57 -8.64 6.75 16.85
N TRP A 58 -8.49 5.42 16.87
CA TRP A 58 -7.17 4.81 16.97
C TRP A 58 -6.35 5.05 15.70
N GLY A 59 -6.95 4.86 14.51
CA GLY A 59 -6.31 5.15 13.23
C GLY A 59 -5.86 6.61 13.10
N SER A 60 -6.71 7.58 13.51
CA SER A 60 -6.37 9.00 13.42
C SER A 60 -5.20 9.39 14.34
N LYS A 61 -5.16 8.87 15.58
CA LYS A 61 -4.03 9.11 16.50
C LYS A 61 -2.73 8.49 16.00
N THR A 62 -2.78 7.30 15.39
CA THR A 62 -1.58 6.65 14.85
C THR A 62 -0.95 7.45 13.70
N GLU A 63 -1.77 8.09 12.86
CA GLU A 63 -1.25 8.91 11.76
C GLU A 63 -0.63 10.22 12.27
N THR A 64 -1.25 10.89 13.26
CA THR A 64 -0.71 12.16 13.79
C THR A 64 0.62 11.99 14.52
N ASP A 65 0.76 10.93 15.31
CA ASP A 65 1.99 10.67 16.06
C ASP A 65 3.13 10.28 15.11
N ALA A 66 2.84 9.43 14.12
CA ALA A 66 3.80 9.03 13.10
C ALA A 66 4.25 10.22 12.24
N ALA A 67 3.31 11.09 11.83
CA ALA A 67 3.61 12.30 11.06
C ALA A 67 4.46 13.29 11.86
N THR A 68 4.21 13.44 13.16
CA THR A 68 5.00 14.32 14.03
C THR A 68 6.45 13.86 14.12
N LEU A 69 6.66 12.55 14.33
CA LEU A 69 7.99 11.96 14.37
C LEU A 69 8.71 12.06 13.02
N LEU A 70 8.00 11.82 11.92
CA LEU A 70 8.52 11.98 10.57
C LEU A 70 8.94 13.43 10.29
N SER A 71 8.10 14.40 10.67
CA SER A 71 8.42 15.82 10.53
C SER A 71 9.68 16.18 11.32
N LYS A 72 9.80 15.73 12.57
CA LYS A 72 11.01 15.93 13.38
C LYS A 72 12.24 15.26 12.75
N ALA A 73 12.08 14.06 12.18
CA ALA A 73 13.16 13.37 11.50
C ALA A 73 13.63 14.14 10.25
N ALA A 74 12.70 14.65 9.45
CA ALA A 74 13.00 15.42 8.25
C ALA A 74 13.78 16.70 8.59
N THR A 75 13.35 17.46 9.61
CA THR A 75 14.07 18.69 10.01
C THR A 75 15.49 18.42 10.49
N LEU A 76 15.73 17.30 11.16
CA LEU A 76 17.07 16.90 11.60
C LEU A 76 17.99 16.43 10.46
N LEU A 77 17.41 15.98 9.34
CA LEU A 77 18.16 15.53 8.16
C LEU A 77 18.40 16.65 7.14
N GLU A 78 17.58 17.71 7.16
CA GLU A 78 17.70 18.87 6.26
C GLU A 78 18.76 19.90 6.69
N THR A 79 19.27 19.84 7.92
CA THR A 79 20.30 20.77 8.39
C THR A 79 21.64 20.54 7.67
N ASN A 80 21.78 21.14 6.50
CA ASN A 80 23.03 21.23 5.75
C ASN A 80 23.96 22.23 6.43
N SER A 81 24.82 21.78 7.34
CA SER A 81 25.96 22.55 7.80
C SER A 81 27.13 21.65 8.15
N THR A 82 28.31 22.00 7.65
CA THR A 82 29.54 21.23 7.74
C THR A 82 30.20 21.44 9.10
N GLY A 83 29.98 20.52 10.06
CA GLY A 83 30.83 20.35 11.24
C GLY A 83 30.13 19.90 12.54
N GLY A 84 30.71 18.92 13.23
CA GLY A 84 30.47 18.58 14.65
C GLY A 84 29.05 18.11 15.03
N PRO A 85 28.22 18.94 15.71
CA PRO A 85 26.88 18.59 16.24
C PRO A 85 25.86 18.05 15.21
N GLU A 86 26.17 18.15 13.92
CA GLU A 86 25.31 17.70 12.81
C GLU A 86 25.33 16.18 12.60
N ALA A 87 26.40 15.48 12.98
CA ALA A 87 26.40 14.01 12.94
C ALA A 87 25.40 13.42 13.94
N ALA A 88 25.35 13.96 15.17
CA ALA A 88 24.40 13.57 16.20
C ALA A 88 22.95 13.85 15.78
N LYS A 89 22.69 14.99 15.13
CA LYS A 89 21.36 15.30 14.57
C LYS A 89 20.95 14.34 13.47
N ARG A 90 21.87 13.98 12.55
CA ARG A 90 21.59 12.97 11.51
C ARG A 90 21.31 11.60 12.11
N GLU A 91 22.09 11.18 13.09
CA GLU A 91 21.85 9.92 13.82
C GLU A 91 20.50 9.92 14.54
N GLU A 92 20.13 11.04 15.18
CA GLU A 92 18.80 11.21 15.77
C GLU A 92 17.70 11.15 14.69
N GLY A 93 17.87 11.82 13.56
CA GLY A 93 16.95 11.79 12.43
C GLY A 93 16.73 10.37 11.89
N ILE A 94 17.82 9.63 11.66
CA ILE A 94 17.78 8.21 11.26
C ILE A 94 17.03 7.38 12.30
N ARG A 95 17.32 7.56 13.59
CA ARG A 95 16.66 6.84 14.69
C ARG A 95 15.16 7.11 14.70
N LEU A 96 14.75 8.36 14.47
CA LEU A 96 13.33 8.72 14.39
C LEU A 96 12.64 8.10 13.17
N LEU A 97 13.29 8.07 12.00
CA LEU A 97 12.74 7.36 10.82
C LEU A 97 12.54 5.88 11.12
N GLN A 98 13.53 5.23 11.74
CA GLN A 98 13.42 3.82 12.16
C GLN A 98 12.30 3.62 13.19
N GLU A 99 12.14 4.55 14.12
CA GLU A 99 11.05 4.51 15.10
C GLU A 99 9.69 4.59 14.42
N VAL A 100 9.51 5.48 13.43
CA VAL A 100 8.27 5.58 12.65
C VAL A 100 7.98 4.28 11.92
N ILE A 101 8.96 3.71 11.22
CA ILE A 101 8.83 2.46 10.47
C ILE A 101 8.45 1.28 11.39
N ASN A 102 9.07 1.21 12.57
CA ASN A 102 8.87 0.09 13.49
C ASN A 102 7.58 0.19 14.29
N ARG A 103 7.21 1.39 14.75
CA ARG A 103 6.02 1.61 15.59
C ARG A 103 4.73 1.75 14.79
N TYR A 104 4.81 2.28 13.57
CA TYR A 104 3.65 2.59 12.74
C TYR A 104 3.76 1.97 11.34
N PRO A 105 4.06 0.66 11.19
CA PRO A 105 4.43 0.05 9.91
C PRO A 105 3.37 0.11 8.79
N ARG A 106 2.14 0.52 9.11
CA ARG A 106 1.02 0.66 8.18
C ARG A 106 0.63 2.11 7.88
N SER A 107 1.26 3.10 8.53
CA SER A 107 0.92 4.51 8.33
C SER A 107 1.53 5.06 7.05
N GLY A 108 0.93 6.13 6.51
CA GLY A 108 1.52 6.87 5.39
C GLY A 108 2.90 7.43 5.75
N ALA A 109 3.08 7.84 6.99
CA ALA A 109 4.35 8.32 7.51
C ALA A 109 5.45 7.26 7.52
N ALA A 110 5.14 5.97 7.79
CA ALA A 110 6.14 4.90 7.70
C ALA A 110 6.57 4.61 6.26
N ALA A 111 5.64 4.75 5.31
CA ALA A 111 5.93 4.63 3.89
C ALA A 111 6.90 5.74 3.44
N GLU A 112 6.62 6.99 3.80
CA GLU A 112 7.53 8.12 3.52
C GLU A 112 8.86 8.01 4.28
N ALA A 113 8.83 7.60 5.55
CA ALA A 113 10.03 7.41 6.36
C ALA A 113 10.97 6.37 5.74
N THR A 114 10.42 5.31 5.15
CA THR A 114 11.17 4.29 4.42
C THR A 114 11.90 4.90 3.23
N LEU A 115 11.20 5.69 2.40
CA LEU A 115 11.82 6.35 1.25
C LEU A 115 12.95 7.29 1.67
N ARG A 116 12.71 8.10 2.70
CA ARG A 116 13.71 9.04 3.22
C ARG A 116 14.92 8.33 3.81
N LEU A 117 14.70 7.25 4.57
CA LEU A 117 15.79 6.48 5.19
C LEU A 117 16.63 5.77 4.14
N GLY A 118 15.98 5.12 3.17
CA GLY A 118 16.67 4.45 2.06
C GLY A 118 17.45 5.44 1.19
N ALA A 119 16.84 6.57 0.84
CA ALA A 119 17.51 7.64 0.09
C ALA A 119 18.68 8.26 0.86
N HIS A 120 18.57 8.38 2.18
CA HIS A 120 19.67 8.84 3.03
C HIS A 120 20.85 7.87 3.04
N TYR A 121 20.59 6.56 3.19
CA TYR A 121 21.67 5.57 3.09
C TYR A 121 22.28 5.55 1.68
N TYR A 122 21.47 5.69 0.65
CA TYR A 122 21.94 5.77 -0.73
C TYR A 122 22.86 6.98 -0.96
N SER A 123 22.50 8.17 -0.46
CA SER A 123 23.30 9.38 -0.64
C SER A 123 24.65 9.32 0.10
N LEU A 124 24.74 8.55 1.18
CA LEU A 124 25.99 8.26 1.89
C LEU A 124 26.84 7.16 1.22
N GLY A 125 26.37 6.55 0.13
CA GLY A 125 27.02 5.41 -0.52
C GLY A 125 26.83 4.08 0.24
N ASN A 126 26.01 4.07 1.30
CA ASN A 126 25.69 2.87 2.08
C ASN A 126 24.61 2.04 1.38
N PHE A 127 24.89 1.60 0.15
CA PHE A 127 23.93 0.93 -0.72
C PHE A 127 23.34 -0.35 -0.10
N ASN A 128 24.12 -1.10 0.68
CA ASN A 128 23.63 -2.28 1.37
C ASN A 128 22.52 -1.95 2.40
N GLU A 129 22.68 -0.88 3.18
CA GLU A 129 21.65 -0.46 4.14
C GLU A 129 20.42 0.10 3.43
N ALA A 130 20.61 0.87 2.34
CA ALA A 130 19.51 1.33 1.50
C ALA A 130 18.67 0.13 0.98
N ARG A 131 19.33 -0.91 0.46
CA ARG A 131 18.65 -2.13 0.01
C ARG A 131 17.87 -2.82 1.12
N LYS A 132 18.47 -2.98 2.32
CA LYS A 132 17.76 -3.61 3.44
C LYS A 132 16.46 -2.88 3.77
N VAL A 133 16.50 -1.55 3.80
CA VAL A 133 15.32 -0.70 4.07
C VAL A 133 14.25 -0.89 2.99
N PHE A 134 14.62 -0.78 1.71
CA PHE A 134 13.66 -0.94 0.61
C PHE A 134 13.10 -2.35 0.52
N THR A 135 13.93 -3.39 0.62
CA THR A 135 13.49 -4.79 0.58
C THR A 135 12.52 -5.10 1.71
N ALA A 136 12.84 -4.72 2.96
CA ALA A 136 11.97 -4.97 4.10
C ALA A 136 10.59 -4.27 3.97
N TYR A 137 10.55 -3.12 3.29
CA TYR A 137 9.29 -2.45 2.98
C TYR A 137 8.50 -3.18 1.91
N LEU A 138 9.14 -3.57 0.80
CA LEU A 138 8.50 -4.26 -0.33
C LEU A 138 7.95 -5.64 0.04
N GLU A 139 8.58 -6.35 0.98
CA GLU A 139 8.07 -7.62 1.51
C GLU A 139 6.71 -7.48 2.20
N LYS A 140 6.47 -6.33 2.85
CA LYS A 140 5.24 -6.06 3.61
C LYS A 140 4.21 -5.27 2.81
N ASN A 141 4.68 -4.42 1.91
CA ASN A 141 3.90 -3.48 1.12
C ASN A 141 4.30 -3.61 -0.36
N PRO A 142 3.92 -4.70 -1.04
CA PRO A 142 4.39 -4.98 -2.40
C PRO A 142 3.73 -4.09 -3.47
N ASN A 143 2.68 -3.32 -3.14
CA ASN A 143 1.85 -2.60 -4.11
C ASN A 143 1.70 -1.12 -3.76
N GLY A 144 1.26 -0.33 -4.74
CA GLY A 144 1.04 1.11 -4.63
C GLY A 144 2.26 1.96 -4.97
N GLN A 145 2.06 3.26 -5.05
CA GLN A 145 3.05 4.23 -5.52
C GLN A 145 4.34 4.22 -4.71
N ILE A 146 4.26 4.07 -3.38
CA ILE A 146 5.45 4.01 -2.52
C ILE A 146 6.24 2.71 -2.73
N ALA A 147 5.55 1.59 -3.00
CA ALA A 147 6.23 0.36 -3.38
C ALA A 147 6.99 0.54 -4.71
N PHE A 148 6.41 1.25 -5.67
CA PHE A 148 7.13 1.62 -6.89
C PHE A 148 8.39 2.44 -6.62
N SER A 149 8.28 3.51 -5.80
CA SER A 149 9.43 4.33 -5.42
C SER A 149 10.49 3.57 -4.62
N ALA A 150 10.09 2.65 -3.74
CA ALA A 150 11.03 1.80 -3.02
C ALA A 150 11.73 0.80 -3.96
N GLY A 151 11.01 0.27 -4.96
CA GLY A 151 11.57 -0.57 -6.00
C GLY A 151 12.59 0.16 -6.89
N LEU A 152 12.31 1.42 -7.23
CA LEU A 152 13.29 2.29 -7.90
C LEU A 152 14.56 2.43 -7.05
N GLY A 153 14.43 2.80 -5.78
CA GLY A 153 15.57 2.95 -4.87
C GLY A 153 16.38 1.67 -4.67
N LEU A 154 15.72 0.50 -4.67
CA LEU A 154 16.38 -0.81 -4.61
C LEU A 154 17.21 -1.08 -5.89
N GLY A 155 16.62 -0.81 -7.06
CA GLY A 155 17.33 -0.92 -8.34
C GLY A 155 18.51 0.06 -8.44
N ASP A 156 18.32 1.29 -7.97
CA ASP A 156 19.34 2.34 -7.97
C ASP A 156 20.53 1.96 -7.11
N ALA A 157 20.27 1.40 -5.92
CA ALA A 157 21.33 0.92 -5.03
C ALA A 157 22.20 -0.17 -5.70
N PHE A 158 21.60 -1.09 -6.48
CA PHE A 158 22.38 -2.06 -7.26
C PHE A 158 23.11 -1.42 -8.45
N LEU A 159 22.47 -0.48 -9.13
CA LEU A 159 23.05 0.23 -10.27
C LEU A 159 24.30 1.03 -9.84
N ALA A 160 24.24 1.71 -8.69
CA ALA A 160 25.33 2.48 -8.13
C ALA A 160 26.55 1.62 -7.74
N GLU A 161 26.31 0.39 -7.25
CA GLU A 161 27.36 -0.61 -7.02
C GLU A 161 27.85 -1.29 -8.31
N ARG A 162 27.35 -0.89 -9.48
CA ARG A 162 27.64 -1.52 -10.79
C ARG A 162 27.22 -2.99 -10.85
N ASN A 163 26.27 -3.39 -10.02
CA ASN A 163 25.67 -4.71 -10.05
C ASN A 163 24.55 -4.73 -11.09
N TYR A 164 24.94 -4.58 -12.36
CA TYR A 164 24.02 -4.29 -13.46
C TYR A 164 22.98 -5.38 -13.66
N GLU A 165 23.35 -6.66 -13.51
CA GLU A 165 22.39 -7.76 -13.70
C GLU A 165 21.29 -7.78 -12.63
N LYS A 166 21.62 -7.50 -11.36
CA LYS A 166 20.58 -7.35 -10.32
C LYS A 166 19.74 -6.10 -10.55
N ALA A 167 20.34 -4.99 -10.97
CA ALA A 167 19.57 -3.79 -11.32
C ALA A 167 18.58 -4.08 -12.46
N ILE A 168 19.01 -4.80 -13.50
CA ILE A 168 18.14 -5.25 -14.62
C ILE A 168 16.99 -6.10 -14.10
N GLU A 169 17.25 -7.09 -13.25
CA GLU A 169 16.21 -7.95 -12.66
C GLU A 169 15.17 -7.12 -11.90
N ILE A 170 15.62 -6.24 -11.00
CA ILE A 170 14.75 -5.41 -10.16
C ILE A 170 13.89 -4.48 -11.02
N TYR A 171 14.49 -3.74 -11.96
CA TYR A 171 13.74 -2.81 -12.80
C TYR A 171 12.77 -3.52 -13.75
N THR A 172 13.14 -4.68 -14.29
CA THR A 172 12.24 -5.46 -15.15
C THR A 172 11.00 -5.88 -14.37
N ARG A 173 11.19 -6.47 -13.19
CA ARG A 173 10.07 -6.85 -12.30
C ARG A 173 9.21 -5.64 -11.93
N LEU A 174 9.84 -4.50 -11.65
CA LEU A 174 9.15 -3.26 -11.29
C LEU A 174 8.26 -2.76 -12.43
N ILE A 175 8.78 -2.73 -13.66
CA ILE A 175 8.03 -2.30 -14.86
C ILE A 175 6.84 -3.22 -15.13
N ASP A 176 7.04 -4.54 -14.97
CA ASP A 176 5.99 -5.54 -15.18
C ASP A 176 4.89 -5.46 -14.12
N GLN A 177 5.26 -5.20 -12.87
CA GLN A 177 4.32 -5.11 -11.75
C GLN A 177 3.51 -3.81 -11.77
N PHE A 178 4.08 -2.71 -12.28
CA PHE A 178 3.50 -1.38 -12.20
C PHE A 178 3.33 -0.69 -13.57
N PRO A 179 2.60 -1.31 -14.53
CA PRO A 179 2.57 -0.86 -15.92
C PRO A 179 1.86 0.49 -16.16
N LYS A 180 1.25 1.08 -15.12
CA LYS A 180 0.49 2.34 -15.18
C LYS A 180 1.03 3.43 -14.23
N GLU A 181 2.15 3.18 -13.55
CA GLU A 181 2.71 4.18 -12.64
C GLU A 181 3.21 5.41 -13.42
N PRO A 182 2.96 6.65 -12.95
CA PRO A 182 3.41 7.86 -13.64
C PRO A 182 4.93 7.94 -13.82
N LEU A 183 5.69 7.32 -12.90
CA LEU A 183 7.14 7.26 -12.91
C LEU A 183 7.70 6.05 -13.67
N LEU A 184 6.86 5.30 -14.42
CA LEU A 184 7.32 4.21 -15.27
C LEU A 184 8.45 4.60 -16.25
N PRO A 185 8.47 5.80 -16.87
CA PRO A 185 9.57 6.22 -17.73
C PRO A 185 10.92 6.27 -17.01
N GLU A 186 10.92 6.58 -15.71
CA GLU A 186 12.12 6.63 -14.88
C GLU A 186 12.73 5.23 -14.72
N ALA A 187 11.91 4.26 -14.35
CA ALA A 187 12.34 2.86 -14.24
C ALA A 187 12.87 2.32 -15.57
N GLN A 188 12.23 2.65 -16.69
CA GLN A 188 12.70 2.27 -18.03
C GLN A 188 14.05 2.90 -18.37
N LEU A 189 14.26 4.17 -18.01
CA LEU A 189 15.53 4.85 -18.24
C LEU A 189 16.65 4.24 -17.39
N HIS A 190 16.36 3.90 -16.13
CA HIS A 190 17.33 3.26 -15.25
C HIS A 190 17.64 1.82 -15.70
N LEU A 191 16.64 1.08 -16.20
CA LEU A 191 16.86 -0.22 -16.84
C LEU A 191 17.75 -0.12 -18.08
N ALA A 192 17.53 0.89 -18.94
CA ALA A 192 18.38 1.13 -20.11
C ALA A 192 19.83 1.43 -19.71
N THR A 193 19.99 2.22 -18.64
CA THR A 193 21.30 2.53 -18.05
C THR A 193 21.98 1.29 -17.47
N ALA A 194 21.21 0.40 -16.83
CA ALA A 194 21.71 -0.88 -16.33
C ALA A 194 22.15 -1.80 -17.49
N TYR A 195 21.37 -1.88 -18.58
CA TYR A 195 21.78 -2.61 -19.80
C TYR A 195 23.08 -2.05 -20.39
N GLN A 196 23.21 -0.73 -20.47
CA GLN A 196 24.44 -0.10 -20.95
C GLN A 196 25.64 -0.45 -20.06
N GLY A 197 25.48 -0.38 -18.74
CA GLY A 197 26.52 -0.79 -17.78
C GLY A 197 26.91 -2.27 -17.91
N ALA A 198 25.94 -3.15 -18.20
CA ALA A 198 26.15 -4.56 -18.50
C ALA A 198 26.74 -4.82 -19.90
N LYS A 199 27.05 -3.78 -20.68
CA LYS A 199 27.50 -3.85 -22.09
C LYS A 199 26.48 -4.48 -23.05
N ARG A 200 25.20 -4.49 -22.66
CA ARG A 200 24.05 -4.95 -23.44
C ARG A 200 23.47 -3.79 -24.26
N VAL A 201 24.31 -3.25 -25.14
CA VAL A 201 24.05 -1.99 -25.87
C VAL A 201 22.82 -2.08 -26.75
N THR A 202 22.56 -3.25 -27.35
CA THR A 202 21.38 -3.49 -28.19
C THR A 202 20.08 -3.32 -27.42
N GLU A 203 19.99 -3.90 -26.21
CA GLU A 203 18.82 -3.77 -25.35
C GLU A 203 18.67 -2.35 -24.79
N ALA A 204 19.78 -1.72 -24.42
CA ALA A 204 19.77 -0.31 -23.99
C ALA A 204 19.23 0.61 -25.08
N ARG A 205 19.73 0.49 -26.32
CA ARG A 205 19.27 1.24 -27.51
C ARG A 205 17.78 1.06 -27.73
N ALA A 206 17.31 -0.18 -27.79
CA ALA A 206 15.89 -0.47 -28.02
C ALA A 206 14.99 0.17 -26.96
N LEU A 207 15.43 0.18 -25.70
CA LEU A 207 14.66 0.76 -24.61
C LEU A 207 14.67 2.30 -24.65
N TYR A 208 15.80 2.94 -24.97
CA TYR A 208 15.84 4.39 -25.17
C TYR A 208 14.93 4.83 -26.32
N GLU A 209 14.98 4.15 -27.46
CA GLU A 209 14.10 4.43 -28.61
C GLU A 209 12.61 4.29 -28.23
N LYS A 210 12.27 3.25 -27.45
CA LYS A 210 10.92 3.05 -26.92
C LYS A 210 10.46 4.22 -26.04
N ILE A 211 11.32 4.71 -25.14
CA ILE A 211 11.00 5.86 -24.27
C ILE A 211 10.75 7.12 -25.12
N VAL A 212 11.60 7.37 -26.12
CA VAL A 212 11.46 8.55 -27.00
C VAL A 212 10.16 8.50 -27.80
N ALA A 213 9.80 7.32 -28.31
CA ALA A 213 8.55 7.12 -29.06
C ALA A 213 7.29 7.21 -28.17
N ALA A 214 7.35 6.67 -26.95
CA ALA A 214 6.20 6.61 -26.05
C ALA A 214 5.93 7.93 -25.29
N TYR A 215 6.97 8.74 -25.04
CA TYR A 215 6.87 9.97 -24.25
C TYR A 215 7.40 11.21 -25.00
N PRO A 216 6.93 11.50 -26.22
CA PRO A 216 7.45 12.59 -27.03
C PRO A 216 7.30 13.95 -26.33
N ASN A 217 8.27 14.85 -26.52
CA ASN A 217 8.30 16.21 -25.95
C ASN A 217 8.33 16.28 -24.41
N THR A 218 8.74 15.20 -23.73
CA THR A 218 8.93 15.19 -22.27
C THR A 218 10.40 15.23 -21.88
N GLY A 219 10.69 15.58 -20.62
CA GLY A 219 12.05 15.51 -20.07
C GLY A 219 12.63 14.08 -20.12
N TRP A 220 11.77 13.04 -20.06
CA TRP A 220 12.18 11.65 -20.20
C TRP A 220 12.72 11.33 -21.59
N ALA A 221 12.03 11.79 -22.65
CA ALA A 221 12.52 11.63 -24.01
C ALA A 221 13.84 12.38 -24.24
N GLN A 222 13.97 13.61 -23.73
CA GLN A 222 15.23 14.37 -23.84
C GLN A 222 16.39 13.65 -23.14
N ARG A 223 16.16 13.13 -21.94
CA ARG A 223 17.18 12.36 -21.20
C ARG A 223 17.52 11.05 -21.91
N ALA A 224 16.52 10.32 -22.42
CA ALA A 224 16.73 9.10 -23.19
C ALA A 224 17.53 9.35 -24.48
N GLN A 225 17.23 10.42 -25.23
CA GLN A 225 18.00 10.81 -26.42
C GLN A 225 19.46 11.15 -26.08
N THR A 226 19.66 11.87 -24.98
CA THR A 226 21.01 12.26 -24.53
C THR A 226 21.85 11.03 -24.20
N GLU A 227 21.32 10.08 -23.42
CA GLU A 227 22.03 8.85 -23.07
C GLU A 227 22.19 7.91 -24.27
N PHE A 228 21.18 7.83 -25.13
CA PHE A 228 21.25 7.09 -26.40
C PHE A 228 22.39 7.58 -27.30
N TYR A 229 22.50 8.90 -27.49
CA TYR A 229 23.56 9.47 -28.30
C TYR A 229 24.95 9.17 -27.73
N LYS A 230 25.13 9.32 -26.40
CA LYS A 230 26.39 8.94 -25.72
C LYS A 230 26.74 7.45 -25.93
N SER A 231 25.75 6.56 -25.84
CA SER A 231 25.93 5.13 -26.10
C SER A 231 26.38 4.85 -27.53
N SER A 232 25.82 5.57 -28.50
CA SER A 232 26.17 5.40 -29.92
C SER A 232 27.59 5.83 -30.25
N LEU A 233 28.14 6.82 -29.54
CA LEU A 233 29.53 7.29 -29.72
C LEU A 233 30.58 6.39 -29.05
N THR A 234 30.17 5.56 -28.10
CA THR A 234 31.07 4.68 -27.33
C THR A 234 31.05 3.23 -27.82
N SER A 235 30.29 2.95 -28.88
CA SER A 235 30.23 1.65 -29.55
C SER A 235 31.38 1.57 -30.58
N PRO A 236 32.35 0.64 -30.44
CA PRO A 236 33.43 0.45 -31.41
C PRO A 236 32.97 -0.14 -32.75
#